data_AF-A0A433KBF3-F1
#
_entry.id   AF-A0A433KBF3-F1
#
_cell.length_a   1.000
_cell.length_b   1.000
_cell.length_c   1.000
_cell.angle_alpha   90.00
_cell.angle_beta   90.00
_cell.angle_gamma   90.00
#
_symmetry.space_group_name_H-M   'P 1'
#
loop_
_entity.id
_entity.type
_entity.pdbx_description
1 polymer ?
#
loop_
_entity_poly.entity_id
_entity_poly.type
_entity_poly.pdbx_seq_one_letter_code
_entity_poly.pdbx_strand_id
1 'polypeptide(L)'
;MLLTLALVVFAGAIMILFSQEFIRTFKKIFAIKGAKLFLPLIIGSWLVLNFDYLCLWGIYYYREVLNSIVDFLAGFIPFPSIGRPVVLIIVLTAISVVPVVLLDVYLVKKTFKRYEYPYLTSTLIWIVTATMFLVVS
;
A
#
# COMPACT_ATOMS: atom_id res chain seq x y z
N MET A 1 -21.01 -2.76 25.49
CA MET A 1 -19.63 -3.30 25.41
C MET A 1 -19.57 -4.83 25.45
N LEU A 2 -20.19 -5.52 26.41
CA LEU A 2 -20.19 -7.00 26.45
C LEU A 2 -20.88 -7.62 25.22
N LEU A 3 -22.03 -7.08 24.80
CA LEU A 3 -22.76 -7.56 23.62
C LEU A 3 -21.95 -7.42 22.33
N THR A 4 -21.31 -6.27 22.11
CA THR A 4 -20.44 -6.06 20.94
C THR A 4 -19.25 -7.00 20.93
N LEU A 5 -18.65 -7.24 22.11
CA LEU A 5 -17.50 -8.14 22.24
C LEU A 5 -17.92 -9.60 21.99
N ALA A 6 -19.07 -10.01 22.52
CA ALA A 6 -19.67 -11.32 22.23
C ALA A 6 -19.96 -11.49 20.74
N LEU A 7 -20.52 -10.49 20.06
CA LEU A 7 -20.82 -10.52 18.64
C LEU A 7 -19.55 -10.65 17.79
N VAL A 8 -18.48 -9.93 18.16
CA VAL A 8 -17.16 -10.03 17.49
C VAL A 8 -16.56 -11.42 17.68
N VAL A 9 -16.60 -11.96 18.90
CA VAL A 9 -16.10 -13.32 19.19
C VAL A 9 -16.91 -14.38 18.43
N PHE A 10 -18.23 -14.25 18.38
CA PHE A 10 -19.10 -15.17 17.65
C PHE A 10 -18.86 -15.09 16.13
N ALA A 11 -18.74 -13.88 15.58
CA ALA A 11 -18.42 -13.68 14.17
C ALA A 11 -17.03 -14.23 13.81
N GLY A 12 -16.04 -14.03 14.68
CA GLY A 12 -14.70 -14.62 14.53
C GLY A 12 -14.74 -16.14 14.55
N ALA A 13 -15.50 -16.74 15.47
CA ALA A 13 -15.66 -18.19 15.56
C ALA A 13 -16.32 -18.77 14.29
N ILE A 14 -17.39 -18.13 13.79
CA ILE A 14 -18.04 -18.51 12.52
C ILE A 14 -17.04 -18.41 11.35
N MET A 15 -16.27 -17.31 11.27
CA MET A 15 -15.30 -17.11 10.19
C MET A 15 -14.19 -18.18 10.20
N ILE A 16 -13.74 -18.63 11.37
CA ILE A 16 -12.73 -19.69 11.51
C ILE A 16 -13.32 -21.05 11.12
N LEU A 17 -14.49 -21.40 11.67
CA LEU A 17 -15.17 -22.67 11.41
C LEU A 17 -15.49 -22.87 9.93
N PHE A 18 -15.91 -21.81 9.24
CA PHE A 18 -16.25 -21.84 7.81
C PHE A 18 -15.16 -21.27 6.89
N SER A 19 -13.93 -21.19 7.37
CA SER A 19 -12.83 -20.55 6.64
C SER A 19 -12.60 -21.18 5.25
N GLN A 20 -12.75 -22.50 5.15
CA GLN A 20 -12.64 -23.25 3.90
C GLN A 20 -13.77 -22.89 2.92
N GLU A 21 -15.01 -22.83 3.37
CA GLU A 21 -16.17 -22.45 2.56
C GLU A 21 -16.07 -21.00 2.09
N PHE A 22 -15.64 -20.09 2.96
CA PHE A 22 -15.40 -18.69 2.60
C PHE A 22 -14.31 -18.59 1.54
N ILE A 23 -13.15 -19.23 1.72
CA ILE A 23 -12.07 -19.23 0.72
C ILE A 23 -12.57 -19.79 -0.62
N ARG A 24 -13.35 -20.87 -0.62
CA ARG A 24 -13.90 -21.46 -1.84
C ARG A 24 -14.88 -20.52 -2.54
N THR A 25 -15.66 -19.77 -1.77
CA THR A 25 -16.61 -18.76 -2.28
C THR A 25 -15.87 -17.55 -2.85
N PHE A 26 -14.88 -17.01 -2.12
CA PHE A 26 -14.01 -15.94 -2.62
C PHE A 26 -13.31 -16.35 -3.91
N LYS A 27 -12.75 -17.58 -3.99
CA LYS A 27 -12.15 -18.09 -5.23
C LYS A 27 -13.12 -18.08 -6.41
N LYS A 28 -14.41 -18.42 -6.19
CA LYS A 28 -15.43 -18.35 -7.24
C LYS A 28 -15.70 -16.91 -7.68
N ILE A 29 -15.81 -15.97 -6.74
CA ILE A 29 -16.02 -14.55 -7.03
C ILE A 29 -14.84 -13.98 -7.82
N PHE A 30 -13.61 -14.26 -7.39
CA PHE A 30 -12.38 -13.83 -8.06
C PHE A 30 -12.10 -14.56 -9.39
N ALA A 31 -12.79 -15.67 -9.68
CA ALA A 31 -12.69 -16.36 -10.96
C ALA A 31 -13.51 -15.70 -12.07
N ILE A 32 -14.45 -14.80 -11.73
CA ILE A 32 -15.22 -14.04 -12.71
C ILE A 32 -14.28 -13.09 -13.47
N LYS A 33 -14.33 -13.11 -14.81
CA LYS A 33 -13.51 -12.22 -15.66
C LYS A 33 -13.80 -10.77 -15.28
N GLY A 34 -12.76 -10.02 -14.92
CA GLY A 34 -12.86 -8.62 -14.46
C GLY A 34 -13.02 -8.42 -12.96
N ALA A 35 -13.48 -9.43 -12.19
CA ALA A 35 -13.64 -9.28 -10.74
C ALA A 35 -12.32 -9.02 -10.01
N LYS A 36 -11.19 -9.54 -10.53
CA LYS A 36 -9.85 -9.25 -10.00
C LYS A 36 -9.49 -7.76 -10.03
N LEU A 37 -10.10 -6.96 -10.90
CA LEU A 37 -9.84 -5.53 -11.03
C LEU A 37 -10.97 -4.69 -10.41
N PHE A 38 -12.22 -5.00 -10.73
CA PHE A 38 -13.37 -4.22 -10.25
C PHE A 38 -13.66 -4.44 -8.77
N LEU A 39 -13.50 -5.66 -8.24
CA LEU A 39 -13.83 -5.93 -6.85
C LEU A 39 -12.91 -5.15 -5.89
N PRO A 40 -11.57 -5.12 -6.07
CA PRO A 40 -10.71 -4.25 -5.27
C PRO A 40 -11.03 -2.76 -5.43
N LEU A 41 -11.38 -2.31 -6.64
CA LEU A 41 -11.70 -0.92 -6.91
C LEU A 41 -12.97 -0.47 -6.16
N ILE A 42 -14.01 -1.31 -6.19
CA ILE A 42 -15.28 -1.05 -5.50
C ILE A 42 -15.08 -1.08 -3.99
N ILE A 43 -14.36 -2.08 -3.46
CA ILE A 43 -14.08 -2.17 -2.03
C ILE A 43 -13.25 -0.96 -1.58
N GLY A 44 -12.23 -0.57 -2.35
CA GLY A 44 -11.43 0.61 -2.08
C GLY A 44 -12.28 1.88 -2.07
N SER A 45 -13.12 2.07 -3.09
CA SER A 45 -14.00 3.24 -3.18
C SER A 45 -15.00 3.29 -2.01
N TRP A 46 -15.58 2.15 -1.65
CA TRP A 46 -16.50 2.04 -0.51
C TRP A 46 -15.81 2.33 0.83
N LEU A 47 -14.58 1.86 1.01
CA LEU A 47 -13.76 2.18 2.18
C LEU A 47 -13.49 3.68 2.29
N VAL A 48 -13.10 4.34 1.20
CA VAL A 48 -12.86 5.79 1.22
C VAL A 48 -14.13 6.56 1.57
N LEU A 49 -15.28 6.17 1.01
CA LEU A 49 -16.55 6.87 1.27
C LEU A 49 -17.05 6.71 2.71
N ASN A 50 -16.86 5.55 3.32
CA ASN A 50 -17.36 5.29 4.67
C ASN A 50 -16.35 5.65 5.77
N PHE A 51 -15.07 5.63 5.45
CA PHE A 51 -13.97 5.85 6.41
C PHE A 51 -13.07 7.00 5.98
N ASP A 52 -13.68 8.06 5.43
CA ASP A 52 -12.98 9.24 4.92
C ASP A 52 -11.95 9.78 5.94
N TYR A 53 -12.34 9.90 7.21
CA TYR A 53 -11.43 10.31 8.28
C TYR A 53 -10.20 9.41 8.44
N LEU A 54 -10.36 8.07 8.39
CA LEU A 54 -9.22 7.15 8.49
C LEU A 54 -8.35 7.21 7.22
N CYS A 55 -8.95 7.38 6.05
CA CYS A 55 -8.24 7.57 4.80
C CYS A 55 -7.39 8.86 4.84
N LEU A 56 -7.98 9.97 5.30
CA LEU A 56 -7.26 11.24 5.49
C LEU A 56 -6.11 11.09 6.49
N TRP A 57 -6.32 10.40 7.62
CA TRP A 57 -5.25 10.10 8.56
C TRP A 57 -4.13 9.26 7.95
N GLY A 58 -4.48 8.25 7.15
CA GLY A 58 -3.51 7.43 6.43
C GLY A 58 -2.66 8.25 5.46
N ILE A 59 -3.30 9.13 4.69
CA ILE A 59 -2.61 10.06 3.77
C ILE A 59 -1.70 11.01 4.55
N TYR A 60 -2.21 11.61 5.63
CA TYR A 60 -1.46 12.54 6.47
C TYR A 60 -0.23 11.88 7.11
N TYR A 61 -0.38 10.71 7.75
CA TYR A 61 0.73 10.00 8.37
C TYR A 61 1.78 9.59 7.35
N TYR A 62 1.34 9.08 6.19
CA TYR A 62 2.24 8.67 5.14
C TYR A 62 3.09 9.84 4.65
N ARG A 63 2.47 11.00 4.41
CA ARG A 63 3.17 12.25 4.08
C ARG A 63 4.15 12.67 5.18
N GLU A 64 3.71 12.67 6.43
CA GLU A 64 4.53 13.16 7.54
C GLU A 64 5.79 12.32 7.71
N VAL A 65 5.66 11.00 7.58
CA VAL A 65 6.80 10.08 7.57
C VAL A 65 7.74 10.36 6.39
N LEU A 66 7.19 10.57 5.18
CA LEU A 66 7.99 10.91 4.01
C LEU A 66 8.75 12.23 4.16
N ASN A 67 8.09 13.28 4.64
CA ASN A 67 8.72 14.58 4.88
C ASN A 67 9.78 14.47 5.98
N SER A 68 9.49 13.77 7.07
CA SER A 68 10.46 13.52 8.14
C SER A 68 11.73 12.84 7.62
N ILE A 69 11.57 11.84 6.74
CA ILE A 69 12.70 11.16 6.09
C ILE A 69 13.48 12.13 5.19
N VAL A 70 12.79 12.90 4.36
CA VAL A 70 13.42 13.88 3.46
C VAL A 70 14.18 14.95 4.24
N ASP A 71 13.58 15.53 5.27
CA ASP A 71 14.20 16.58 6.06
C ASP A 71 15.37 16.03 6.89
N PHE A 72 15.26 14.80 7.40
CA PHE A 72 16.37 14.09 8.06
C PHE A 72 17.55 13.88 7.10
N LEU A 73 17.30 13.38 5.89
CA LEU A 73 18.33 13.17 4.86
C LEU A 73 18.92 14.48 4.33
N ALA A 74 18.09 15.52 4.16
CA ALA A 74 18.52 16.84 3.71
C ALA A 74 19.41 17.54 4.75
N GLY A 75 19.24 17.24 6.04
CA GLY A 75 20.12 17.73 7.12
C GLY A 75 21.58 17.30 6.99
N PHE A 76 21.87 16.23 6.24
CA PHE A 76 23.24 15.80 5.95
C PHE A 76 23.88 16.54 4.77
N ILE A 77 23.10 17.30 3.98
CA ILE A 77 23.60 17.99 2.79
C ILE A 77 23.99 19.43 3.16
N PRO A 78 25.24 19.86 2.90
CA PRO A 78 25.71 21.20 3.23
C PRO A 78 25.11 22.33 2.38
N PHE A 79 24.28 22.01 1.37
CA PHE A 79 23.62 22.95 0.46
C PHE A 79 22.11 23.00 0.73
N PRO A 80 21.61 23.85 1.65
CA PRO A 80 20.20 23.83 2.08
C PRO A 80 19.19 24.17 0.96
N SER A 81 19.57 25.00 -0.01
CA SER A 81 18.68 25.39 -1.12
C SER A 81 18.47 24.29 -2.18
N ILE A 82 19.42 23.36 -2.31
CA ILE A 82 19.40 22.29 -3.33
C ILE A 82 19.23 20.91 -2.69
N GLY A 83 19.60 20.75 -1.42
CA GLY A 83 19.59 19.48 -0.71
C GLY A 83 18.20 18.87 -0.64
N ARG A 84 17.17 19.67 -0.29
CA ARG A 84 15.80 19.18 -0.16
C ARG A 84 15.20 18.63 -1.48
N PRO A 85 15.22 19.35 -2.62
CA PRO A 85 14.69 18.80 -3.88
C PRO A 85 15.48 17.58 -4.38
N VAL A 86 16.80 17.54 -4.20
CA VAL A 86 17.61 16.37 -4.58
C VAL A 86 17.26 15.16 -3.72
N VAL A 87 17.17 15.32 -2.41
CA VAL A 87 16.79 14.24 -1.49
C VAL A 87 15.39 13.75 -1.77
N LEU A 88 14.45 14.64 -2.09
CA LEU A 88 13.09 14.25 -2.46
C LEU A 88 13.10 13.30 -3.65
N ILE A 89 13.84 13.61 -4.72
CA ILE A 89 13.94 12.74 -5.91
C ILE A 89 14.57 11.39 -5.53
N ILE A 90 15.60 11.39 -4.69
CA ILE A 90 16.27 10.16 -4.24
C ILE A 90 15.31 9.30 -3.41
N VAL A 91 14.59 9.89 -2.45
CA VAL A 91 13.62 9.19 -1.60
C VAL A 91 12.48 8.63 -2.44
N LEU A 92 11.95 9.42 -3.36
CA LEU A 92 10.86 9.02 -4.25
C LEU A 92 11.26 7.85 -5.16
N THR A 93 12.47 7.88 -5.72
CA THR A 93 13.00 6.78 -6.53
C THR A 93 13.34 5.54 -5.69
N ALA A 94 13.92 5.72 -4.50
CA ALA A 94 14.23 4.63 -3.60
C ALA A 94 12.97 3.90 -3.12
N ILE A 95 11.94 4.63 -2.66
CA ILE A 95 10.67 4.05 -2.21
C ILE A 95 9.96 3.29 -3.33
N SER A 96 10.12 3.75 -4.58
CA SER A 96 9.57 3.07 -5.75
C SER A 96 10.32 1.79 -6.12
N VAL A 97 11.66 1.88 -6.20
CA VAL A 97 12.49 0.83 -6.80
C VAL A 97 12.90 -0.23 -5.78
N VAL A 98 13.28 0.17 -4.57
CA VAL A 98 13.79 -0.73 -3.52
C VAL A 98 12.81 -1.87 -3.18
N PRO A 99 11.51 -1.64 -2.91
CA PRO A 99 10.60 -2.73 -2.57
C PRO A 99 10.38 -3.68 -3.75
N VAL A 100 10.36 -3.17 -4.99
CA VAL A 100 10.21 -3.99 -6.19
C VAL A 100 11.44 -4.87 -6.42
N VAL A 101 12.63 -4.32 -6.25
CA VAL A 101 13.89 -5.08 -6.35
C VAL A 101 13.99 -6.12 -5.23
N LEU A 102 13.62 -5.77 -4.01
CA LEU A 102 13.58 -6.74 -2.89
C LEU A 102 12.61 -7.89 -3.17
N LEU A 103 11.42 -7.60 -3.71
CA LEU A 103 10.45 -8.61 -4.12
C LEU A 103 10.98 -9.49 -5.25
N ASP A 104 11.63 -8.90 -6.25
CA ASP A 104 12.23 -9.64 -7.37
C ASP A 104 13.34 -10.57 -6.88
N VAL A 105 14.26 -10.09 -6.03
CA VAL A 105 15.32 -10.90 -5.42
C VAL A 105 14.73 -12.03 -4.58
N TYR A 106 13.67 -11.77 -3.81
CA TYR A 106 12.99 -12.79 -3.02
C TYR A 106 12.35 -13.87 -3.90
N LEU A 107 11.67 -13.47 -4.99
CA LEU A 107 11.04 -14.37 -5.94
C LEU A 107 12.06 -15.22 -6.70
N VAL A 108 13.16 -14.61 -7.14
CA VAL A 108 14.26 -15.31 -7.82
C VAL A 108 14.86 -16.36 -6.89
N LYS A 109 15.10 -16.04 -5.60
CA LYS A 109 15.61 -17.01 -4.63
C LYS A 109 14.68 -18.21 -4.43
N LYS A 110 13.35 -18.01 -4.52
CA LYS A 110 12.37 -19.04 -4.20
C LYS A 110 11.89 -19.84 -5.41
N THR A 111 11.80 -19.20 -6.57
CA THR A 111 11.14 -19.76 -7.77
C THR A 111 12.03 -19.74 -9.00
N PHE A 112 13.24 -19.15 -8.91
CA PHE A 112 14.17 -18.91 -10.03
C PHE A 112 13.58 -18.12 -11.21
N LYS A 113 12.38 -17.55 -11.02
CA LYS A 113 11.68 -16.70 -11.99
C LYS A 113 11.73 -15.26 -11.50
N ARG A 114 12.00 -14.35 -12.42
CA ARG A 114 11.90 -12.90 -12.18
C ARG A 114 10.43 -12.49 -12.16
N TYR A 115 10.16 -11.42 -11.42
CA TYR A 115 8.85 -10.79 -11.40
C TYR A 115 8.52 -10.25 -12.80
N GLU A 116 7.26 -10.44 -13.21
CA GLU A 116 6.85 -10.25 -14.61
C GLU A 116 6.65 -8.77 -14.97
N TYR A 117 6.33 -7.92 -13.99
CA TYR A 117 5.98 -6.50 -14.22
C TYR A 117 6.70 -5.51 -13.28
N PRO A 118 8.02 -5.59 -13.05
CA PRO A 118 8.71 -4.81 -12.02
C PRO A 118 8.64 -3.30 -12.30
N TYR A 119 8.80 -2.90 -13.56
CA TYR A 119 8.73 -1.49 -13.95
C TYR A 119 7.33 -0.90 -13.79
N LEU A 120 6.28 -1.68 -14.08
CA LEU A 120 4.90 -1.22 -13.94
C LEU A 120 4.54 -1.05 -12.47
N THR A 121 4.93 -2.00 -11.62
CA THR A 121 4.70 -1.89 -10.17
C THR A 121 5.49 -0.73 -9.57
N SER A 122 6.75 -0.55 -9.98
CA SER A 122 7.58 0.58 -9.55
C SER A 122 6.93 1.91 -9.96
N THR A 123 6.59 2.08 -11.24
CA THR A 123 5.96 3.32 -11.72
C THR A 123 4.62 3.62 -11.04
N LEU A 124 3.80 2.61 -10.73
CA LEU A 124 2.59 2.79 -9.92
C LEU A 124 2.91 3.31 -8.51
N ILE A 125 3.89 2.70 -7.82
CA ILE A 125 4.31 3.15 -6.49
C ILE A 125 4.84 4.58 -6.56
N TRP A 126 5.64 4.90 -7.59
CA TRP A 126 6.15 6.24 -7.83
C TRP A 126 5.03 7.26 -8.01
N ILE A 127 4.05 6.99 -8.88
CA ILE A 127 2.91 7.89 -9.15
C ILE A 127 2.11 8.13 -7.87
N VAL A 128 1.80 7.07 -7.13
CA VAL A 128 1.06 7.17 -5.86
C VAL A 128 1.84 8.03 -4.87
N THR A 129 3.13 7.76 -4.69
CA THR A 129 3.98 8.49 -3.73
C THR A 129 4.15 9.96 -4.13
N ALA A 130 4.34 10.23 -5.43
CA ALA A 130 4.46 11.60 -5.96
C ALA A 130 3.16 12.39 -5.78
N THR A 131 2.02 11.74 -6.01
CA THR A 131 0.70 12.35 -5.79
C THR A 131 0.50 12.69 -4.32
N MET A 132 0.91 11.82 -3.40
CA MET A 132 0.85 12.09 -1.95
C MET A 132 1.70 13.29 -1.53
N PHE A 133 2.86 13.50 -2.16
CA PHE A 133 3.68 14.71 -1.94
C PHE A 133 3.01 15.98 -2.47
N LEU A 134 2.34 15.92 -3.63
CA LEU A 134 1.73 17.07 -4.30
C LEU A 134 0.40 17.51 -3.65
N VAL A 135 -0.48 16.57 -3.32
CA VAL A 135 -1.86 16.85 -2.88
C VAL A 135 -1.91 17.64 -1.56
N VAL A 136 -0.84 17.61 -0.77
CA VAL A 136 -0.74 18.34 0.49
C VAL A 136 0.59 19.10 0.52
N SER A 137 0.85 19.89 -0.52
CA SER A 137 1.97 20.84 -0.54
C SER A 137 1.50 22.26 -0.23
#